data_AF-A0A2V5PCC1-F1
#
_entry.id   AF-A0A2V5PCC1-F1
#
_cell.length_a   1.000
_cell.length_b   1.000
_cell.length_c   1.000
_cell.angle_alpha   90.00
_cell.angle_beta   90.00
_cell.angle_gamma   90.00
#
_symmetry.space_group_name_H-M   'P 1'
#
loop_
_entity.id
_entity.type
_entity.pdbx_description
1 polymer ?
#
loop_
_entity_poly.entity_id
_entity_poly.type
_entity_poly.pdbx_seq_one_letter_code
_entity_poly.pdbx_strand_id
1 'polypeptide(L)'
;QPVDANRSISRDQTYDWIIELKDGRKISAIDVQRVYLRAASKLHNGMSEEQQWILREWENVLNDLEREVMSTRDRVDWAAKKFLLDALQEEEKLSWKDPWLQSIDLEYHNLDLDRGLYYELLRKGLMCRVTNEDEIKTAIFNPPETTRAFFRGRAVARFNDEISSIQWDEIVFANPAAAGHSCRVALPEAATNARLDALNHAAHNGKDFSEFMSAVSQID
;
A
#
# COMPACT_ATOMS: atom_id res chain seq x y z
N GLN A 1 -27.40 -7.12 -6.80
CA GLN A 1 -26.69 -7.70 -5.64
C GLN A 1 -25.21 -7.31 -5.72
N PRO A 2 -24.54 -6.92 -4.61
CA PRO A 2 -23.17 -6.39 -4.68
C PRO A 2 -22.14 -7.34 -5.31
N VAL A 3 -22.24 -8.64 -5.03
CA VAL A 3 -21.32 -9.66 -5.56
C VAL A 3 -21.46 -9.79 -7.08
N ASP A 4 -22.69 -9.84 -7.59
CA ASP A 4 -22.94 -9.93 -9.03
C ASP A 4 -22.51 -8.67 -9.76
N ALA A 5 -22.78 -7.49 -9.18
CA ALA A 5 -22.35 -6.21 -9.75
C ALA A 5 -20.83 -6.14 -9.91
N ASN A 6 -20.07 -6.54 -8.89
CA ASN A 6 -18.60 -6.58 -8.95
C ASN A 6 -18.13 -7.51 -10.09
N ARG A 7 -18.69 -8.72 -10.17
CA ARG A 7 -18.38 -9.69 -11.23
C ARG A 7 -18.70 -9.16 -12.63
N SER A 8 -19.83 -8.47 -12.79
CA SER A 8 -20.24 -7.87 -14.07
C SER A 8 -19.29 -6.75 -14.49
N ILE A 9 -18.96 -5.82 -13.57
CA ILE A 9 -17.99 -4.74 -13.84
C ILE A 9 -16.64 -5.33 -14.26
N SER A 10 -16.13 -6.31 -13.51
CA SER A 10 -14.82 -6.93 -13.78
C SER A 10 -14.74 -7.64 -15.14
N ARG A 11 -15.86 -8.12 -15.68
CA ARG A 11 -15.89 -8.88 -16.94
C ARG A 11 -16.33 -8.06 -18.13
N ASP A 12 -16.83 -6.86 -17.90
CA ASP A 12 -17.32 -5.99 -18.95
C ASP A 12 -16.17 -5.50 -19.84
N GLN A 13 -16.21 -5.92 -21.11
CA GLN A 13 -15.23 -5.55 -22.14
C GLN A 13 -15.67 -4.32 -22.94
N THR A 14 -16.90 -3.81 -22.77
CA THR A 14 -17.34 -2.56 -23.41
C THR A 14 -16.91 -1.33 -22.63
N TYR A 15 -16.50 -1.53 -21.37
CA TYR A 15 -16.10 -0.49 -20.41
C TYR A 15 -17.22 0.49 -20.03
N ASP A 16 -18.49 0.12 -20.27
CA ASP A 16 -19.63 0.91 -19.82
C ASP A 16 -19.84 0.80 -18.30
N TRP A 17 -19.45 -0.35 -17.72
CA TRP A 17 -19.45 -0.69 -16.30
C TRP A 17 -20.75 -0.30 -15.59
N ILE A 18 -21.87 -0.68 -16.18
CA ILE A 18 -23.21 -0.30 -15.68
C ILE A 18 -23.60 -1.09 -14.43
N ILE A 19 -24.06 -0.36 -13.43
CA ILE A 19 -24.53 -0.86 -12.13
C ILE A 19 -26.01 -0.52 -11.98
N GLU A 20 -26.80 -1.50 -11.55
CA GLU A 20 -28.21 -1.30 -11.17
C GLU A 20 -28.33 -1.05 -9.66
N LEU A 21 -28.94 0.08 -9.30
CA LEU A 21 -29.20 0.50 -7.93
C LEU A 21 -30.47 -0.18 -7.37
N LYS A 22 -30.63 -0.13 -6.04
CA LYS A 22 -31.80 -0.72 -5.36
C LYS A 22 -33.14 -0.17 -5.82
N ASP A 23 -33.16 1.07 -6.34
CA ASP A 23 -34.36 1.73 -6.86
C ASP A 23 -34.58 1.51 -8.37
N GLY A 24 -33.80 0.62 -8.99
CA GLY A 24 -33.88 0.29 -10.42
C GLY A 24 -33.17 1.28 -11.34
N ARG A 25 -32.61 2.38 -10.82
CA ARG A 25 -31.78 3.29 -11.63
C ARG A 25 -30.48 2.60 -12.04
N LYS A 26 -29.96 2.99 -13.21
CA LYS A 26 -28.66 2.55 -13.71
C LYS A 26 -27.65 3.69 -13.61
N ILE A 27 -26.42 3.36 -13.25
CA ILE A 27 -25.32 4.30 -13.10
C ILE A 27 -24.02 3.58 -13.49
N SER A 28 -23.07 4.27 -14.13
CA SER A 28 -21.76 3.68 -14.42
C SER A 28 -20.91 3.55 -13.15
N ALA A 29 -19.95 2.63 -13.13
CA ALA A 29 -18.98 2.53 -12.04
C ALA A 29 -18.15 3.82 -11.89
N ILE A 30 -17.85 4.50 -13.00
CA ILE A 30 -17.18 5.81 -13.01
C ILE A 30 -18.04 6.84 -12.28
N ASP A 31 -19.34 6.93 -12.59
CA ASP A 31 -20.24 7.89 -11.94
C ASP A 31 -20.40 7.62 -10.44
N VAL A 32 -20.41 6.35 -10.03
CA VAL A 32 -20.38 5.98 -8.60
C VAL A 32 -19.11 6.54 -7.95
N GLN A 33 -17.94 6.35 -8.56
CA GLN A 33 -16.69 6.92 -8.07
C GLN A 33 -16.74 8.45 -8.04
N ARG A 34 -17.34 9.12 -9.04
CA ARG A 34 -17.54 10.58 -9.05
C ARG A 34 -18.46 11.07 -7.93
N VAL A 35 -19.45 10.27 -7.50
CA VAL A 35 -20.25 10.60 -6.30
C VAL A 35 -19.37 10.60 -5.05
N TYR A 36 -18.52 9.59 -4.88
CA TYR A 36 -17.60 9.52 -3.74
C TYR A 36 -16.52 10.61 -3.78
N LEU A 37 -15.92 10.87 -4.95
CA LEU A 37 -14.97 11.95 -5.14
C LEU A 37 -15.57 13.30 -4.74
N ARG A 38 -16.78 13.62 -5.23
CA ARG A 38 -17.49 14.86 -4.84
C ARG A 38 -17.81 14.95 -3.35
N ALA A 39 -18.07 13.82 -2.70
CA ALA A 39 -18.28 13.80 -1.25
C ALA A 39 -16.95 14.04 -0.51
N ALA A 40 -15.86 13.39 -0.94
CA ALA A 40 -14.53 13.54 -0.36
C ALA A 40 -14.00 14.97 -0.50
N SER A 41 -14.16 15.60 -1.67
CA SER A 41 -13.74 16.99 -1.90
C SER A 41 -14.48 18.03 -1.04
N LYS A 42 -15.63 17.67 -0.46
CA LYS A 42 -16.39 18.55 0.45
C LYS A 42 -15.96 18.41 1.90
N LEU A 43 -15.18 17.41 2.27
CA LEU A 43 -14.97 17.08 3.67
C LEU A 43 -14.19 18.17 4.42
N HIS A 44 -13.26 18.94 3.82
CA HIS A 44 -12.42 19.87 4.58
C HIS A 44 -12.05 21.20 3.89
N ASN A 45 -12.09 22.28 4.69
CA ASN A 45 -11.29 23.50 4.49
C ASN A 45 -9.92 23.26 5.14
N GLY A 46 -8.83 23.29 4.37
CA GLY A 46 -7.46 23.09 4.88
C GLY A 46 -6.84 21.72 4.60
N MET A 47 -7.16 21.10 3.46
CA MET A 47 -6.52 19.85 3.03
C MET A 47 -5.00 20.01 2.83
N SER A 48 -4.21 19.01 3.22
CA SER A 48 -2.77 18.97 2.91
C SER A 48 -2.53 18.89 1.40
N GLU A 49 -1.32 19.24 0.95
CA GLU A 49 -0.95 19.13 -0.47
C GLU A 49 -1.11 17.70 -1.00
N GLU A 50 -0.77 16.70 -0.18
CA GLU A 50 -0.93 15.28 -0.48
C GLU A 50 -2.41 14.90 -0.67
N GLN A 51 -3.29 15.33 0.25
CA GLN A 51 -4.72 15.07 0.13
C GLN A 51 -5.31 15.72 -1.13
N GLN A 52 -4.89 16.94 -1.46
CA GLN A 52 -5.31 17.60 -2.69
C GLN A 52 -4.77 16.87 -3.94
N TRP A 53 -3.54 16.37 -3.89
CA TRP A 53 -2.96 15.56 -4.96
C TRP A 53 -3.74 14.25 -5.16
N ILE A 54 -4.08 13.51 -4.10
CA ILE A 54 -4.88 12.28 -4.18
C ILE A 54 -6.22 12.54 -4.88
N LEU A 55 -6.93 13.62 -4.51
CA LEU A 55 -8.20 13.96 -5.14
C LEU A 55 -8.05 14.30 -6.62
N ARG A 56 -6.99 15.03 -7.00
CA ARG A 56 -6.70 15.35 -8.40
C ARG A 56 -6.35 14.10 -9.21
N GLU A 57 -5.50 13.22 -8.70
CA GLU A 57 -5.13 11.98 -9.42
C GLU A 57 -6.32 11.03 -9.55
N TRP A 58 -7.16 10.93 -8.53
CA TRP A 58 -8.42 10.18 -8.63
C TRP A 58 -9.32 10.76 -9.73
N GLU A 59 -9.51 12.07 -9.77
CA GLU A 59 -10.28 12.73 -10.82
C GLU A 59 -9.69 12.51 -12.21
N ASN A 60 -8.37 12.66 -12.36
CA ASN A 60 -7.65 12.46 -13.62
C ASN A 60 -7.83 11.03 -14.15
N VAL A 61 -7.68 10.02 -13.29
CA VAL A 61 -7.90 8.62 -13.69
C VAL A 61 -9.34 8.40 -14.12
N LEU A 62 -10.34 8.95 -13.41
CA LEU A 62 -11.75 8.82 -13.83
C LEU A 62 -12.01 9.48 -15.19
N ASN A 63 -11.43 10.66 -15.43
CA ASN A 63 -11.56 11.37 -16.71
C ASN A 63 -10.90 10.61 -17.85
N ASP A 64 -9.72 10.02 -17.61
CA ASP A 64 -8.99 9.25 -18.60
C ASP A 64 -9.69 7.91 -18.91
N LEU A 65 -10.22 7.22 -17.90
CA LEU A 65 -11.02 6.00 -18.09
C LEU A 65 -12.28 6.26 -18.93
N GLU A 66 -12.96 7.39 -18.70
CA GLU A 66 -14.16 7.76 -19.46
C GLU A 66 -13.85 8.18 -20.91
N ARG A 67 -12.68 8.79 -21.13
CA ARG A 67 -12.26 9.25 -22.46
C ARG A 67 -11.67 8.13 -23.31
N GLU A 68 -10.68 7.43 -22.78
CA GLU A 68 -9.97 6.34 -23.44
C GLU A 68 -9.24 5.49 -22.39
N VAL A 69 -9.81 4.34 -22.07
CA VAL A 69 -9.31 3.41 -21.03
C VAL A 69 -7.80 3.19 -21.07
N MET A 70 -7.25 2.93 -22.27
CA MET A 70 -5.83 2.58 -22.42
C MET A 70 -4.88 3.78 -22.22
N SER A 71 -5.39 5.01 -22.13
CA SER A 71 -4.60 6.18 -21.72
C SER A 71 -4.14 6.12 -20.26
N THR A 72 -4.74 5.25 -19.45
CA THR A 72 -4.37 5.02 -18.03
C THR A 72 -3.31 3.95 -17.82
N ARG A 73 -2.82 3.31 -18.89
CA ARG A 73 -1.90 2.16 -18.83
C ARG A 73 -0.55 2.47 -18.17
N ASP A 74 -0.20 3.73 -18.01
CA ASP A 74 1.02 4.18 -17.34
C ASP A 74 0.87 4.23 -15.80
N ARG A 75 -0.35 4.15 -15.26
CA ARG A 75 -0.62 4.29 -13.82
C ARG A 75 -1.66 3.30 -13.26
N VAL A 76 -2.37 2.57 -14.13
CA VAL A 76 -3.38 1.58 -13.75
C VAL A 76 -2.94 0.18 -14.22
N ASP A 77 -2.66 -0.70 -13.25
CA ASP A 77 -2.06 -2.02 -13.51
C ASP A 77 -2.81 -2.89 -14.51
N TRP A 78 -4.15 -2.95 -14.40
CA TRP A 78 -4.92 -3.81 -15.28
C TRP A 78 -4.88 -3.32 -16.74
N ALA A 79 -4.80 -2.00 -16.96
CA ALA A 79 -4.66 -1.42 -18.29
C ALA A 79 -3.24 -1.65 -18.85
N ALA A 80 -2.20 -1.48 -18.03
CA ALA A 80 -0.81 -1.78 -18.36
C ALA A 80 -0.64 -3.25 -18.78
N LYS A 81 -1.19 -4.15 -17.98
CA LYS A 81 -1.17 -5.58 -18.24
C LYS A 81 -1.98 -5.96 -19.47
N LYS A 82 -3.18 -5.41 -19.63
CA LYS A 82 -4.01 -5.65 -20.82
C LYS A 82 -3.26 -5.25 -22.08
N PHE A 83 -2.55 -4.13 -22.06
CA PHE A 83 -1.72 -3.70 -23.19
C PHE A 83 -0.66 -4.75 -23.56
N LEU A 84 0.04 -5.33 -22.58
CA LEU A 84 1.03 -6.40 -22.82
C LEU A 84 0.37 -7.68 -23.37
N LEU A 85 -0.76 -8.08 -22.80
CA LEU A 85 -1.49 -9.28 -23.22
C LEU A 85 -2.06 -9.13 -24.63
N ASP A 86 -2.66 -7.99 -24.95
CA ASP A 86 -3.18 -7.68 -26.29
C ASP A 86 -2.05 -7.69 -27.33
N ALA A 87 -0.89 -7.08 -27.01
CA ALA A 87 0.26 -7.06 -27.90
C ALA A 87 0.79 -8.48 -28.20
N LEU A 88 0.93 -9.33 -27.17
CA LEU A 88 1.34 -10.72 -27.38
C LEU A 88 0.28 -11.50 -28.15
N GLN A 89 -0.99 -11.29 -27.83
CA GLN A 89 -2.09 -11.96 -28.51
C GLN A 89 -2.09 -11.65 -30.01
N GLU A 90 -1.90 -10.39 -30.39
CA GLU A 90 -1.90 -9.94 -31.77
C GLU A 90 -0.68 -10.47 -32.54
N GLU A 91 0.51 -10.34 -31.97
CA GLU A 91 1.78 -10.76 -32.59
C GLU A 91 1.81 -12.28 -32.84
N GLU A 92 1.47 -13.06 -31.81
CA GLU A 92 1.54 -14.53 -31.83
C GLU A 92 0.20 -15.18 -32.26
N LYS A 93 -0.82 -14.38 -32.55
CA LYS A 93 -2.17 -14.82 -32.97
C LYS A 93 -2.82 -15.80 -32.00
N LEU A 94 -2.66 -15.54 -30.70
CA LEU A 94 -3.12 -16.41 -29.62
C LEU A 94 -4.62 -16.26 -29.34
N SER A 95 -5.21 -17.31 -28.78
CA SER A 95 -6.53 -17.21 -28.15
C SER A 95 -6.39 -16.66 -26.73
N TRP A 96 -7.41 -15.97 -26.22
CA TRP A 96 -7.49 -15.56 -24.80
C TRP A 96 -7.41 -16.73 -23.79
N LYS A 97 -7.59 -17.97 -24.26
CA LYS A 97 -7.45 -19.19 -23.44
C LYS A 97 -6.06 -19.82 -23.53
N ASP A 98 -5.14 -19.22 -24.26
CA ASP A 98 -3.80 -19.77 -24.43
C ASP A 98 -3.00 -19.67 -23.11
N PRO A 99 -2.37 -20.77 -22.65
CA PRO A 99 -1.55 -20.75 -21.44
C PRO A 99 -0.41 -19.70 -21.45
N TRP A 100 0.06 -19.28 -22.63
CA TRP A 100 1.07 -18.23 -22.74
C TRP A 100 0.59 -16.90 -22.17
N LEU A 101 -0.67 -16.52 -22.42
CA LEU A 101 -1.23 -15.29 -21.86
C LEU A 101 -1.34 -15.36 -20.33
N GLN A 102 -1.64 -16.54 -19.78
CA GLN A 102 -1.61 -16.74 -18.33
C GLN A 102 -0.19 -16.61 -17.76
N SER A 103 0.83 -17.08 -18.50
CA SER A 103 2.22 -16.91 -18.09
C SER A 103 2.61 -15.43 -18.02
N ILE A 104 2.20 -14.62 -19.00
CA ILE A 104 2.47 -13.17 -19.00
C ILE A 104 1.71 -12.45 -17.88
N ASP A 105 0.46 -12.84 -17.61
CA ASP A 105 -0.32 -12.31 -16.49
C ASP A 105 0.40 -12.48 -15.14
N LEU A 106 1.06 -13.63 -14.95
CA LEU A 106 1.89 -13.91 -13.77
C LEU A 106 3.23 -13.17 -13.83
N GLU A 107 3.90 -13.15 -14.97
CA GLU A 107 5.22 -12.53 -15.13
C GLU A 107 5.18 -11.00 -14.95
N TYR A 108 4.03 -10.36 -15.20
CA TYR A 108 3.79 -8.96 -14.83
C TYR A 108 4.06 -8.68 -13.36
N HIS A 109 3.75 -9.64 -12.49
CA HIS A 109 3.87 -9.52 -11.03
C HIS A 109 5.17 -10.11 -10.47
N ASN A 110 6.10 -10.53 -11.33
CA ASN A 110 7.38 -11.08 -10.87
C ASN A 110 8.22 -9.98 -10.20
N LEU A 111 8.65 -10.23 -8.97
CA LEU A 111 9.43 -9.30 -8.14
C LEU A 111 10.93 -9.27 -8.50
N ASP A 112 11.39 -10.16 -9.38
CA ASP A 112 12.73 -10.09 -9.94
C ASP A 112 12.87 -8.81 -10.79
N LEU A 113 13.70 -7.89 -10.32
CA LEU A 113 13.87 -6.57 -10.94
C LEU A 113 14.34 -6.66 -12.39
N ASP A 114 15.11 -7.67 -12.77
CA ASP A 114 15.65 -7.80 -14.11
C ASP A 114 14.65 -8.49 -15.06
N ARG A 115 13.80 -9.39 -14.53
CA ARG A 115 12.91 -10.24 -15.34
C ARG A 115 11.47 -9.79 -15.38
N GLY A 116 10.95 -9.22 -14.30
CA GLY A 116 9.54 -8.89 -14.17
C GLY A 116 9.07 -7.86 -15.20
N LEU A 117 7.95 -8.14 -15.87
CA LEU A 117 7.49 -7.31 -16.99
C LEU A 117 7.06 -5.91 -16.54
N TYR A 118 6.55 -5.74 -15.32
CA TYR A 118 6.32 -4.41 -14.75
C TYR A 118 7.61 -3.57 -14.71
N TYR A 119 8.72 -4.16 -14.26
CA TYR A 119 10.00 -3.46 -14.19
C TYR A 119 10.57 -3.14 -15.58
N GLU A 120 10.26 -3.95 -16.59
CA GLU A 120 10.61 -3.61 -17.98
C GLU A 120 9.82 -2.40 -18.49
N LEU A 121 8.51 -2.30 -18.20
CA LEU A 121 7.73 -1.10 -18.52
C LEU A 121 8.30 0.13 -17.81
N LEU A 122 8.69 -0.04 -16.54
CA LEU A 122 9.30 1.02 -15.74
C LEU A 122 10.62 1.52 -16.34
N ARG A 123 11.52 0.59 -16.75
CA ARG A 123 12.79 0.92 -17.42
C ARG A 123 12.60 1.68 -18.73
N LYS A 124 11.53 1.37 -19.47
CA LYS A 124 11.18 2.07 -20.71
C LYS A 124 10.49 3.42 -20.48
N GLY A 125 10.30 3.84 -19.24
CA GLY A 125 9.61 5.09 -18.91
C GLY A 125 8.11 5.07 -19.24
N LEU A 126 7.51 3.87 -19.28
CA LEU A 126 6.09 3.69 -19.60
C LEU A 126 5.19 3.67 -18.35
N MET A 127 5.77 3.68 -17.15
CA MET A 127 5.04 3.70 -15.89
C MET A 127 5.34 4.97 -15.08
N CYS A 128 4.29 5.61 -14.56
CA CYS A 128 4.40 6.66 -13.58
C CYS A 128 4.80 6.08 -12.21
N ARG A 129 5.57 6.84 -11.44
CA ARG A 129 5.97 6.49 -10.08
C ARG A 129 5.47 7.54 -9.09
N VAL A 130 5.09 7.08 -7.90
CA VAL A 130 4.76 7.94 -6.75
C VAL A 130 5.94 8.09 -5.77
N THR A 131 6.96 7.25 -5.91
CA THR A 131 8.15 7.21 -5.05
C THR A 131 9.38 6.87 -5.88
N ASN A 132 10.57 7.20 -5.39
CA ASN A 132 11.84 6.91 -6.06
C ASN A 132 12.60 5.73 -5.41
N GLU A 133 13.69 5.28 -6.05
CA GLU A 133 14.48 4.14 -5.56
C GLU A 133 15.16 4.41 -4.20
N ASP A 134 15.56 5.65 -3.94
CA ASP A 134 16.27 6.01 -2.71
C ASP A 134 15.32 6.01 -1.52
N GLU A 135 14.08 6.47 -1.71
CA GLU A 135 12.99 6.35 -0.73
C GLU A 135 12.67 4.89 -0.39
N ILE A 136 12.55 4.03 -1.40
CA ILE A 136 12.30 2.58 -1.21
C ILE A 136 13.45 1.94 -0.43
N LYS A 137 14.70 2.16 -0.86
CA LYS A 137 15.90 1.62 -0.17
C LYS A 137 16.00 2.10 1.27
N THR A 138 15.64 3.36 1.52
CA THR A 138 15.59 3.93 2.87
C THR A 138 14.54 3.20 3.71
N ALA A 139 13.34 2.97 3.16
CA ALA A 139 12.24 2.31 3.86
C ALA A 139 12.48 0.83 4.21
N ILE A 140 13.42 0.14 3.52
CA ILE A 140 13.81 -1.24 3.87
C ILE A 140 14.35 -1.33 5.30
N PHE A 141 15.11 -0.32 5.73
CA PHE A 141 15.80 -0.31 7.03
C PHE A 141 15.22 0.69 8.03
N ASN A 142 14.43 1.65 7.55
CA ASN A 142 13.90 2.74 8.38
C ASN A 142 12.38 2.60 8.52
N PRO A 143 11.88 2.18 9.69
CA PRO A 143 10.45 2.13 9.95
C PRO A 143 9.85 3.55 10.01
N PRO A 144 8.55 3.70 9.73
CA PRO A 144 7.88 5.01 9.78
C PRO A 144 7.81 5.57 11.21
N GLU A 145 8.45 6.72 11.42
CA GLU A 145 8.69 7.36 12.73
C GLU A 145 7.43 7.74 13.50
N THR A 146 6.33 8.02 12.78
CA THR A 146 5.06 8.47 13.35
C THR A 146 4.16 7.32 13.83
N THR A 147 4.66 6.08 13.78
CA THR A 147 3.89 4.88 14.08
C THR A 147 4.61 3.97 15.07
N ARG A 148 3.88 3.02 15.65
CA ARG A 148 4.45 1.95 16.50
C ARG A 148 5.44 1.04 15.77
N ALA A 149 5.50 1.09 14.45
CA ALA A 149 6.54 0.38 13.71
C ALA A 149 7.94 0.93 14.02
N PHE A 150 8.06 2.22 14.37
CA PHE A 150 9.35 2.81 14.74
C PHE A 150 9.92 2.17 16.00
N PHE A 151 9.16 2.16 17.09
CA PHE A 151 9.56 1.50 18.33
C PHE A 151 9.96 0.04 18.09
N ARG A 152 9.13 -0.72 17.35
CA ARG A 152 9.43 -2.13 17.01
C ARG A 152 10.71 -2.30 16.21
N GLY A 153 10.86 -1.58 15.10
CA GLY A 153 12.04 -1.69 14.25
C GLY A 153 13.31 -1.26 14.98
N ARG A 154 13.25 -0.20 15.80
CA ARG A 154 14.39 0.24 16.61
C ARG A 154 14.72 -0.72 17.74
N ALA A 155 13.72 -1.31 18.39
CA ALA A 155 13.94 -2.34 19.41
C ALA A 155 14.64 -3.57 18.80
N VAL A 156 14.17 -4.06 17.64
CA VAL A 156 14.80 -5.18 16.93
C VAL A 156 16.22 -4.82 16.49
N ALA A 157 16.45 -3.65 15.91
CA ALA A 157 17.78 -3.26 15.44
C ALA A 157 18.83 -3.15 16.55
N ARG A 158 18.41 -2.96 17.80
CA ARG A 158 19.31 -2.64 18.92
C ARG A 158 19.39 -3.72 20.01
N PHE A 159 18.28 -4.40 20.25
CA PHE A 159 18.05 -5.26 21.40
C PHE A 159 17.43 -6.61 20.99
N ASN A 160 17.80 -7.11 19.80
CA ASN A 160 17.24 -8.35 19.25
C ASN A 160 17.44 -9.55 20.20
N ASP A 161 18.58 -9.61 20.88
CA ASP A 161 18.95 -10.75 21.72
C ASP A 161 18.18 -10.74 23.05
N GLU A 162 17.66 -9.59 23.46
CA GLU A 162 16.80 -9.43 24.64
C GLU A 162 15.31 -9.58 24.33
N ILE A 163 14.90 -9.71 23.06
CA ILE A 163 13.49 -9.88 22.67
C ILE A 163 13.09 -11.36 22.76
N SER A 164 12.14 -11.66 23.63
CA SER A 164 11.51 -12.99 23.73
C SER A 164 10.43 -13.20 22.67
N SER A 165 9.62 -12.16 22.39
CA SER A 165 8.59 -12.20 21.37
C SER A 165 8.23 -10.79 20.89
N ILE A 166 7.74 -10.71 19.66
CA ILE A 166 7.30 -9.46 19.04
C ILE A 166 5.99 -9.68 18.28
N GLN A 167 5.04 -8.78 18.46
CA GLN A 167 3.75 -8.74 17.77
C GLN A 167 3.47 -7.33 17.23
N TRP A 168 2.32 -7.11 16.61
CA TRP A 168 1.93 -5.79 16.11
C TRP A 168 1.66 -4.79 17.23
N ASP A 169 1.16 -5.26 18.36
CA ASP A 169 0.65 -4.49 19.49
C ASP A 169 1.45 -4.71 20.78
N GLU A 170 2.55 -5.47 20.76
CA GLU A 170 3.44 -5.63 21.92
C GLU A 170 4.85 -6.11 21.54
N ILE A 171 5.80 -5.84 22.43
CA ILE A 171 7.13 -6.48 22.49
C ILE A 171 7.35 -7.02 23.89
N VAL A 172 7.84 -8.25 24.00
CA VAL A 172 8.25 -8.84 25.27
C VAL A 172 9.76 -8.98 25.30
N PHE A 173 10.39 -8.35 26.29
CA PHE A 173 11.83 -8.45 26.53
C PHE A 173 12.12 -9.42 27.69
N ALA A 174 13.09 -10.31 27.52
CA ALA A 174 13.69 -11.06 28.61
C ALA A 174 14.60 -10.13 29.43
N ASN A 175 14.52 -10.19 30.76
CA ASN A 175 15.43 -9.43 31.62
C ASN A 175 16.71 -10.25 31.90
N PRO A 176 17.90 -9.83 31.42
CA PRO A 176 19.15 -10.53 31.71
C PRO A 176 19.56 -10.42 33.20
N ALA A 177 19.18 -9.34 33.87
CA ALA A 177 19.57 -9.06 35.26
C ALA A 177 18.69 -9.74 36.31
N ALA A 178 17.49 -10.18 35.93
CA ALA A 178 16.55 -10.88 36.82
C ALA A 178 16.05 -12.15 36.11
N ALA A 179 16.85 -13.22 36.20
CA ALA A 179 16.53 -14.52 35.60
C ALA A 179 15.07 -14.91 35.87
N GLY A 180 14.29 -15.12 34.79
CA GLY A 180 12.88 -15.49 34.84
C GLY A 180 11.87 -14.33 34.77
N HIS A 181 12.31 -13.06 34.73
CA HIS A 181 11.42 -11.92 34.57
C HIS A 181 11.39 -11.44 33.11
N SER A 182 10.18 -11.23 32.58
CA SER A 182 9.96 -10.62 31.27
C SER A 182 9.24 -9.29 31.44
N CYS A 183 9.62 -8.29 30.65
CA CYS A 183 8.90 -7.03 30.58
C CYS A 183 8.12 -6.95 29.27
N ARG A 184 6.82 -6.70 29.36
CA ARG A 184 5.95 -6.52 28.20
C ARG A 184 5.67 -5.04 27.98
N VAL A 185 5.96 -4.56 26.78
CA VAL A 185 5.66 -3.21 26.34
C VAL A 185 4.48 -3.27 25.36
N ALA A 186 3.33 -2.75 25.78
CA ALA A 186 2.13 -2.70 24.93
C ALA A 186 2.19 -1.48 23.99
N LEU A 187 1.78 -1.69 22.73
CA LEU A 187 1.74 -0.74 21.62
C LEU A 187 0.33 -0.69 20.98
N PRO A 188 -0.74 -0.41 21.73
CA PRO A 188 -2.10 -0.37 21.18
C PRO A 188 -2.30 0.78 20.18
N GLU A 189 -1.51 1.85 20.27
CA GLU A 189 -1.62 3.02 19.41
C GLU A 189 -0.93 2.78 18.05
N ALA A 190 -1.70 2.84 16.96
CA ALA A 190 -1.14 2.61 15.63
C ALA A 190 -0.22 3.75 15.17
N ALA A 191 -0.58 5.00 15.47
CA ALA A 191 0.16 6.20 15.07
C ALA A 191 -0.19 7.40 15.98
N THR A 192 0.66 8.43 15.95
CA THR A 192 0.45 9.78 16.53
C THR A 192 -0.19 9.76 17.92
N ASN A 193 0.63 9.51 18.94
CA ASN A 193 0.20 9.52 20.34
C ASN A 193 1.38 9.90 21.25
N ALA A 194 1.13 10.74 22.26
CA ALA A 194 2.18 11.24 23.15
C ALA A 194 2.97 10.13 23.88
N ARG A 195 2.30 9.05 24.30
CA ARG A 195 2.93 7.87 24.92
C ARG A 195 3.81 7.14 23.91
N LEU A 196 3.31 6.96 22.69
CA LEU A 196 4.07 6.34 21.60
C LEU A 196 5.28 7.19 21.21
N ASP A 197 5.14 8.51 21.17
CA ASP A 197 6.25 9.43 20.89
C ASP A 197 7.33 9.33 21.98
N ALA A 198 6.93 9.21 23.25
CA ALA A 198 7.86 8.98 24.36
C ALA A 198 8.57 7.62 24.23
N LEU A 199 7.85 6.56 23.85
CA LEU A 199 8.44 5.24 23.60
C LEU A 199 9.44 5.29 22.44
N ASN A 200 9.07 5.93 21.33
CA ASN A 200 9.94 6.13 20.17
C ASN A 200 11.21 6.92 20.55
N HIS A 201 11.07 7.96 21.37
CA HIS A 201 12.20 8.73 21.89
C HIS A 201 13.11 7.87 22.77
N ALA A 202 12.56 7.03 23.65
CA ALA A 202 13.34 6.10 24.47
C ALA A 202 14.12 5.08 23.60
N ALA A 203 13.47 4.50 22.59
CA ALA A 203 14.11 3.58 21.65
C ALA A 203 15.21 4.23 20.81
N HIS A 204 15.09 5.53 20.53
CA HIS A 204 16.11 6.29 19.83
C HIS A 204 17.33 6.61 20.71
N ASN A 205 17.10 7.06 21.96
CA ASN A 205 18.11 7.72 22.78
C ASN A 205 18.75 6.88 23.89
N GLY A 206 18.10 5.81 24.38
CA GLY A 206 18.73 4.96 25.43
C GLY A 206 20.07 4.43 24.92
N LYS A 207 21.14 4.40 25.71
CA LYS A 207 22.47 3.97 25.21
C LYS A 207 22.62 2.46 25.20
N ASP A 208 22.15 1.81 26.26
CA ASP A 208 22.15 0.37 26.46
C ASP A 208 20.75 -0.16 26.84
N PHE A 209 20.62 -1.48 26.95
CA PHE A 209 19.36 -2.13 27.26
C PHE A 209 18.81 -1.72 28.65
N SER A 210 19.69 -1.51 29.63
CA SER A 210 19.27 -1.15 31.00
C SER A 210 18.68 0.26 31.04
N GLU A 211 19.35 1.23 30.40
CA GLU A 211 18.85 2.61 30.29
C GLU A 211 17.55 2.66 29.47
N PHE A 212 17.48 1.91 28.37
CA PHE A 212 16.28 1.79 27.55
C PHE A 212 15.09 1.26 28.35
N MET A 213 15.24 0.14 29.04
CA MET A 213 14.15 -0.45 29.83
C MET A 213 13.76 0.45 31.01
N SER A 214 14.72 1.13 31.64
CA SER A 214 14.43 2.13 32.67
C SER A 214 13.57 3.27 32.11
N ALA A 215 13.91 3.81 30.94
CA ALA A 215 13.14 4.87 30.31
C ALA A 215 11.73 4.40 29.91
N VAL A 216 11.61 3.20 29.34
CA VAL A 216 10.32 2.59 28.99
C VAL A 216 9.43 2.38 30.22
N SER A 217 9.99 1.96 31.36
CA SER A 217 9.22 1.74 32.59
C SER A 217 8.65 3.01 33.24
N GLN A 218 9.14 4.18 32.83
CA GLN A 218 8.67 5.49 33.31
C GLN A 218 7.56 6.07 32.41
N ILE A 219 7.21 5.39 31.32
CA ILE A 219 6.19 5.80 30.37
C ILE A 219 4.93 5.00 30.66
N ASP A 220 3.92 5.65 31.24
CA ASP A 220 2.58 5.09 31.46
C ASP A 220 1.88 4.79 30.12
#